data_AF-A0A924RY87-F1
#
_entry.id   AF-A0A924RY87-F1
#
_cell.length_a   1.000
_cell.length_b   1.000
_cell.length_c   1.000
_cell.angle_alpha   90.00
_cell.angle_beta   90.00
_cell.angle_gamma   90.00
#
_symmetry.space_group_name_H-M   'P 1'
#
loop_
_entity.id
_entity.type
_entity.pdbx_description
1 polymer ?
#
loop_
_entity_poly.entity_id
_entity_poly.type
_entity_poly.pdbx_seq_one_letter_code
_entity_poly.pdbx_strand_id
1 'polypeptide(L)'
;ACAHAPRTGQGIGTWILPEMLRAYERLHELGHAHSIEVFQDEQLVGGIYGVAVGRMFCGESMFSAQPGGSKVALAGLAQLLKGWDWPLIDAQLENAHLSSLGGQLMPRSDFLKRLAMLADDVGQTGRWTAAFGERTAAGLGSPSG
;
A
#
# COMPACT_ATOMS: atom_id res chain seq x y z
N ALA A 1 13.35 2.26 -1.87
CA ALA A 1 12.98 3.65 -1.49
C ALA A 1 12.61 3.78 0.00
N CYS A 2 11.56 3.09 0.50
CA CYS A 2 11.11 3.21 1.90
C CYS A 2 12.21 2.98 2.96
N ALA A 3 13.12 2.03 2.72
CA ALA A 3 14.22 1.72 3.65
C ALA A 3 15.21 2.88 3.86
N HIS A 4 15.31 3.78 2.87
CA HIS A 4 16.28 4.89 2.85
C HIS A 4 15.61 6.27 2.97
N ALA A 5 14.28 6.34 3.03
CA ALA A 5 13.56 7.60 3.12
C ALA A 5 13.86 8.28 4.48
N PRO A 6 14.18 9.59 4.52
CA PRO A 6 14.41 10.30 5.77
C PRO A 6 13.15 10.30 6.63
N ARG A 7 13.26 9.99 7.92
CA ARG A 7 12.15 10.07 8.87
C ARG A 7 12.49 11.04 9.99
N THR A 8 11.75 12.15 10.08
CA THR A 8 11.92 13.15 11.13
C THR A 8 11.60 12.53 12.49
N GLY A 9 12.56 12.52 13.42
CA GLY A 9 12.35 12.12 14.82
C GLY A 9 12.46 10.63 15.13
N GLN A 10 12.76 9.78 14.16
CA GLN A 10 13.16 8.39 14.40
C GLN A 10 14.70 8.32 14.30
N GLY A 11 15.36 7.62 15.23
CA GLY A 11 16.82 7.50 15.31
C GLY A 11 17.46 6.85 14.07
N ILE A 12 18.75 6.50 14.18
CA ILE A 12 19.58 5.97 13.09
C ILE A 12 18.94 4.69 12.51
N GLY A 13 18.28 4.81 11.35
CA GLY A 13 17.82 3.69 10.53
C GLY A 13 16.31 3.42 10.56
N THR A 14 15.83 2.70 9.54
CA THR A 14 14.48 2.16 9.49
C THR A 14 14.48 0.71 9.98
N TRP A 15 13.33 0.18 10.41
CA TRP A 15 13.16 -1.25 10.71
C TRP A 15 13.33 -2.15 9.47
N ILE A 16 13.41 -1.57 8.28
CA ILE A 16 13.54 -2.26 6.99
C ILE A 16 15.02 -2.63 6.81
N LEU A 17 15.45 -3.61 7.60
CA LEU A 17 16.79 -4.20 7.57
C LEU A 17 16.94 -5.12 6.35
N PRO A 18 18.18 -5.53 5.97
CA PRO A 18 18.41 -6.40 4.81
C PRO A 18 17.65 -7.74 4.85
N GLU A 19 17.38 -8.28 6.04
CA GLU A 19 16.55 -9.47 6.20
C GLU A 19 15.08 -9.22 5.87
N MET A 20 14.55 -8.06 6.26
CA MET A 20 13.18 -7.68 5.92
C MET A 20 13.04 -7.45 4.42
N LEU A 21 14.02 -6.79 3.77
CA LEU A 21 14.03 -6.64 2.31
C LEU A 21 13.91 -8.00 1.61
N ARG A 22 14.78 -8.96 1.98
CA ARG A 22 14.74 -10.31 1.39
C ARG A 22 13.42 -11.04 1.65
N ALA A 23 12.84 -10.88 2.84
CA ALA A 23 11.55 -11.48 3.17
C ALA A 23 10.42 -10.91 2.29
N TYR A 24 10.39 -9.59 2.10
CA TYR A 24 9.38 -8.92 1.26
C TYR A 24 9.59 -9.18 -0.24
N GLU A 25 10.84 -9.25 -0.70
CA GLU A 25 11.17 -9.68 -2.06
C GLU A 25 10.67 -11.10 -2.31
N ARG A 26 10.89 -12.02 -1.35
CA ARG A 26 10.37 -13.38 -1.46
C ARG A 26 8.85 -13.43 -1.48
N LEU A 27 8.18 -12.66 -0.63
CA LEU A 27 6.72 -12.54 -0.65
C LEU A 27 6.22 -11.95 -1.98
N HIS A 28 6.96 -11.02 -2.57
CA HIS A 28 6.62 -10.45 -3.88
C HIS A 28 6.75 -11.50 -5.00
N GLU A 29 7.83 -12.27 -5.02
CA GLU A 29 8.03 -13.38 -5.96
C GLU A 29 6.91 -14.43 -5.86
N LEU A 30 6.45 -14.70 -4.64
CA LEU A 30 5.34 -15.62 -4.37
C LEU A 30 3.96 -15.01 -4.67
N GLY A 31 3.89 -13.73 -5.04
CA GLY A 31 2.64 -13.05 -5.39
C GLY A 31 1.79 -12.62 -4.18
N HIS A 32 2.41 -12.42 -3.02
CA HIS A 32 1.77 -11.95 -1.80
C HIS A 32 2.08 -10.48 -1.47
N ALA A 33 3.28 -9.99 -1.81
CA ALA A 33 3.64 -8.59 -1.59
C ALA A 33 3.55 -7.78 -2.88
N HIS A 34 3.01 -6.56 -2.79
CA HIS A 34 2.75 -5.70 -3.93
C HIS A 34 3.12 -4.26 -3.63
N SER A 35 3.54 -3.53 -4.67
CA SER A 35 3.80 -2.10 -4.65
C SER A 35 2.92 -1.36 -5.65
N ILE A 36 2.60 -0.11 -5.31
CA ILE A 36 2.16 0.92 -6.27
C ILE A 36 3.23 1.99 -6.28
N GLU A 37 3.71 2.31 -7.48
CA GLU A 37 4.82 3.22 -7.71
C GLU A 37 4.32 4.41 -8.53
N VAL A 38 4.80 5.60 -8.15
CA VAL A 38 4.45 6.85 -8.81
C VAL A 38 5.70 7.42 -9.43
N PHE A 39 5.67 7.56 -10.74
CA PHE A 39 6.75 8.13 -11.53
C PHE A 39 6.36 9.51 -12.05
N GLN A 40 7.35 10.41 -12.09
CA GLN A 40 7.31 11.62 -12.91
C GLN A 40 8.43 11.48 -13.93
N ASP A 41 8.05 11.35 -15.19
CA ASP A 41 8.95 10.89 -16.25
C ASP A 41 9.57 9.54 -15.83
N GLU A 42 10.91 9.44 -15.83
CA GLU A 42 11.65 8.24 -15.39
C GLU A 42 11.97 8.23 -13.90
N GLN A 43 11.57 9.26 -13.15
CA GLN A 43 11.94 9.43 -11.75
C GLN A 43 10.86 8.88 -10.81
N LEU A 44 11.26 8.00 -9.90
CA LEU A 44 10.39 7.46 -8.86
C LEU A 44 10.15 8.52 -7.77
N VAL A 45 8.94 9.09 -7.74
CA VAL A 45 8.59 10.23 -6.86
C VAL A 45 7.74 9.86 -5.64
N GLY A 46 7.17 8.65 -5.62
CA GLY A 46 6.42 8.15 -4.48
C GLY A 46 6.02 6.69 -4.64
N GLY A 47 5.53 6.09 -3.57
CA GLY A 47 5.04 4.72 -3.61
C GLY A 47 4.59 4.20 -2.26
N ILE A 48 3.89 3.07 -2.31
CA ILE A 48 3.43 2.29 -1.17
C ILE A 48 3.65 0.81 -1.48
N TYR A 49 4.04 0.03 -0.47
CA TYR A 49 4.05 -1.43 -0.58
C TYR A 49 3.35 -2.08 0.60
N GLY A 50 2.90 -3.31 0.42
CA GLY A 50 2.20 -4.08 1.44
C GLY A 50 1.98 -5.53 1.05
N VAL A 51 1.24 -6.24 1.89
CA VAL A 51 0.93 -7.67 1.71
C VAL A 51 -0.56 -7.84 1.51
N ALA A 52 -0.91 -8.68 0.54
CA ALA A 52 -2.26 -9.12 0.24
C ALA A 52 -2.52 -10.50 0.86
N VAL A 53 -3.60 -10.61 1.65
CA VAL A 53 -4.11 -11.88 2.18
C VAL A 53 -5.62 -11.91 1.99
N GLY A 54 -6.12 -12.84 1.19
CA GLY A 54 -7.52 -12.84 0.76
C GLY A 54 -7.90 -11.48 0.15
N ARG A 55 -8.94 -10.84 0.67
CA ARG A 55 -9.40 -9.48 0.28
C ARG A 55 -8.91 -8.38 1.22
N MET A 56 -7.83 -8.64 1.97
CA MET A 56 -7.20 -7.70 2.87
C MET A 56 -5.85 -7.23 2.33
N PHE A 57 -5.62 -5.92 2.34
CA PHE A 57 -4.29 -5.36 2.08
C PHE A 57 -3.73 -4.71 3.35
N CYS A 58 -2.58 -5.21 3.81
CA CYS A 58 -1.82 -4.64 4.92
C CYS A 58 -0.71 -3.74 4.36
N GLY A 59 -0.88 -2.43 4.49
CA GLY A 59 0.07 -1.45 3.96
C GLY A 59 1.28 -1.32 4.87
N GLU A 60 2.47 -1.71 4.42
CA GLU A 60 3.66 -1.81 5.29
C GLU A 60 4.43 -0.49 5.40
N SER A 61 4.64 0.17 4.27
CA SER A 61 5.28 1.48 4.26
C SER A 61 5.02 2.24 2.98
N MET A 62 5.15 3.55 3.07
CA MET A 62 5.09 4.47 1.94
C MET A 62 6.27 5.44 1.97
N PHE A 63 6.61 5.99 0.81
CA PHE A 63 7.58 7.05 0.68
C PHE A 63 7.08 8.12 -0.29
N SER A 64 7.60 9.33 -0.13
CA SER A 64 7.34 10.46 -1.00
C SER A 64 8.65 11.21 -1.20
N ALA A 65 9.20 11.18 -2.42
CA ALA A 65 10.36 11.98 -2.80
C ALA A 65 9.94 13.38 -3.27
N GLN A 66 8.73 13.51 -3.81
CA GLN A 66 8.08 14.80 -4.05
C GLN A 66 6.80 14.96 -3.21
N PRO A 67 6.35 16.20 -2.91
CA PRO A 67 5.09 16.43 -2.21
C PRO A 67 3.92 15.74 -2.91
N GLY A 68 3.17 14.91 -2.17
CA GLY A 68 1.99 14.21 -2.68
C GLY A 68 2.25 12.89 -3.40
N GLY A 69 3.50 12.48 -3.64
CA GLY A 69 3.83 11.19 -4.27
C GLY A 69 3.23 9.99 -3.54
N SER A 70 3.36 9.91 -2.21
CA SER A 70 2.74 8.83 -1.41
C SER A 70 1.22 8.87 -1.43
N LYS A 71 0.62 10.07 -1.50
CA LYS A 71 -0.83 10.27 -1.58
C LYS A 71 -1.40 9.76 -2.90
N VAL A 72 -0.71 10.03 -4.02
CA VAL A 72 -1.09 9.50 -5.34
C VAL A 72 -0.98 7.98 -5.34
N ALA A 73 0.08 7.42 -4.75
CA ALA A 73 0.25 5.98 -4.64
C ALA A 73 -0.89 5.32 -3.84
N LEU A 74 -1.25 5.90 -2.69
CA LEU A 74 -2.37 5.41 -1.88
C LEU A 74 -3.71 5.53 -2.61
N ALA A 75 -3.94 6.61 -3.36
CA ALA A 75 -5.15 6.79 -4.16
C ALA A 75 -5.25 5.73 -5.28
N GLY A 76 -4.13 5.44 -5.96
CA GLY A 76 -4.06 4.38 -6.97
C GLY A 76 -4.34 3.00 -6.38
N LEU A 77 -3.73 2.70 -5.24
CA LEU A 77 -4.01 1.47 -4.49
C LEU A 77 -5.50 1.38 -4.11
N ALA A 78 -6.06 2.43 -3.52
CA ALA A 78 -7.46 2.44 -3.09
C ALA A 78 -8.44 2.27 -4.27
N GLN A 79 -8.15 2.88 -5.43
CA GLN A 79 -8.96 2.69 -6.64
C GLN A 79 -8.89 1.24 -7.14
N LEU A 80 -7.69 0.66 -7.18
CA LEU A 80 -7.48 -0.73 -7.60
C LEU A 80 -8.23 -1.70 -6.70
N LEU A 81 -8.04 -1.58 -5.38
CA LEU A 81 -8.68 -2.42 -4.38
C LEU A 81 -10.20 -2.28 -4.42
N LYS A 82 -10.72 -1.06 -4.58
CA LYS A 82 -12.15 -0.83 -4.79
C LYS A 82 -12.69 -1.56 -6.02
N GLY A 83 -11.93 -1.57 -7.13
CA GLY A 83 -12.30 -2.29 -8.36
C GLY A 83 -12.33 -3.83 -8.20
N TRP A 84 -11.70 -4.36 -7.15
CA TRP A 84 -11.75 -5.77 -6.78
C TRP A 84 -12.67 -6.07 -5.61
N ASP A 85 -13.45 -5.07 -5.17
CA ASP A 85 -14.30 -5.14 -3.99
C ASP A 85 -13.52 -5.40 -2.69
N TRP A 86 -12.29 -4.92 -2.54
CA TRP A 86 -11.53 -5.02 -1.29
C TRP A 86 -11.83 -3.82 -0.41
N PRO A 87 -12.50 -4.00 0.74
CA PRO A 87 -13.10 -2.89 1.45
C PRO A 87 -12.14 -2.16 2.40
N LEU A 88 -10.98 -2.75 2.73
CA LEU A 88 -10.08 -2.25 3.77
C LEU A 88 -8.62 -2.25 3.34
N ILE A 89 -7.92 -1.22 3.80
CA ILE A 89 -6.46 -1.14 3.87
C ILE A 89 -6.11 -1.02 5.35
N ASP A 90 -5.31 -1.95 5.88
CA ASP A 90 -4.72 -1.80 7.21
C ASP A 90 -3.52 -0.85 7.12
N ALA A 91 -3.59 0.24 7.89
CA ALA A 91 -2.54 1.26 7.99
C ALA A 91 -1.80 1.20 9.35
N GLN A 92 -1.99 0.11 10.10
CA GLN A 92 -1.46 -0.21 11.42
C GLN A 92 -1.65 0.89 12.47
N LEU A 93 -0.69 1.81 12.58
CA LEU A 93 -0.65 2.83 13.61
C LEU A 93 -1.15 4.16 13.06
N GLU A 94 -2.11 4.74 13.76
CA GLU A 94 -2.60 6.07 13.44
C GLU A 94 -1.48 7.10 13.51
N ASN A 95 -1.48 8.02 12.54
CA ASN A 95 -0.73 9.24 12.60
C ASN A 95 -1.47 10.33 11.81
N ALA A 96 -1.13 11.59 12.07
CA ALA A 96 -1.80 12.74 11.45
C ALA A 96 -1.78 12.70 9.91
N HIS A 97 -0.74 12.11 9.31
CA HIS A 97 -0.67 11.96 7.86
C HIS A 97 -1.75 11.00 7.34
N LEU A 98 -1.89 9.80 7.94
CA LEU A 98 -2.94 8.84 7.57
C LEU A 98 -4.34 9.39 7.81
N SER A 99 -4.58 10.07 8.93
CA SER A 99 -5.88 10.68 9.21
C SER A 99 -6.23 11.75 8.16
N SER A 100 -5.25 12.54 7.69
CA SER A 100 -5.44 13.52 6.60
C SER A 100 -5.77 12.88 5.24
N LEU A 101 -5.45 11.60 5.07
CA LEU A 101 -5.73 10.81 3.87
C LEU A 101 -7.08 10.07 3.95
N GLY A 102 -7.85 10.25 5.03
CA GLY A 102 -9.13 9.58 5.25
C GLY A 102 -9.05 8.31 6.09
N GLY A 103 -7.90 8.03 6.72
CA GLY A 103 -7.76 6.94 7.68
C GLY A 103 -8.71 7.11 8.87
N GLN A 104 -9.31 6.01 9.31
CA GLN A 104 -10.25 5.99 10.43
C GLN A 104 -9.82 4.96 11.46
N LEU A 105 -9.98 5.30 12.74
CA LEU A 105 -9.81 4.34 13.82
C LEU A 105 -10.96 3.34 13.82
N MET A 106 -10.62 2.07 14.00
CA MET A 106 -11.58 0.99 14.18
C MET A 106 -11.28 0.30 15.52
N PRO A 107 -12.30 0.00 16.35
CA PRO A 107 -12.10 -0.83 17.54
C PRO A 107 -11.41 -2.14 17.15
N ARG A 108 -10.39 -2.54 17.92
CA ARG A 108 -9.60 -3.75 17.62
C ARG A 108 -10.49 -5.00 17.45
N SER A 109 -11.55 -5.13 18.24
CA SER A 109 -12.51 -6.24 18.13
C SER A 109 -13.19 -6.30 16.76
N ASP A 110 -13.52 -5.14 16.20
CA ASP A 110 -14.22 -5.04 14.92
C ASP A 110 -13.25 -5.22 13.76
N PHE A 111 -12.03 -4.68 13.90
CA PHE A 111 -10.94 -4.92 12.96
C PHE A 111 -10.62 -6.41 12.86
N LEU A 112 -10.43 -7.10 14.00
CA LEU A 112 -10.10 -8.53 14.01
C LEU A 112 -11.22 -9.39 13.40
N LYS A 113 -12.49 -9.06 13.64
CA LYS A 113 -13.62 -9.73 12.99
C LYS A 113 -13.57 -9.58 11.47
N ARG A 114 -13.36 -8.35 10.99
CA ARG A 114 -13.27 -8.06 9.55
C ARG A 114 -12.05 -8.70 8.92
N LEU A 115 -10.90 -8.63 9.58
CA LEU A 115 -9.66 -9.26 9.14
C LEU A 115 -9.84 -10.77 8.96
N ALA A 116 -10.42 -11.45 9.95
CA ALA A 116 -10.64 -12.89 9.87
C ALA A 116 -11.52 -13.29 8.68
N MET A 117 -12.59 -12.52 8.41
CA MET A 117 -13.45 -12.77 7.26
C MET A 117 -12.74 -12.48 5.93
N LEU A 118 -12.10 -11.31 5.81
CA LEU A 118 -11.48 -10.89 4.55
C LEU A 118 -10.24 -11.71 4.20
N ALA A 119 -9.47 -12.16 5.19
CA ALA A 119 -8.29 -12.99 4.96
C ALA A 119 -8.63 -14.41 4.45
N ASP A 120 -9.84 -14.90 4.77
CA ASP A 120 -10.33 -16.22 4.34
C ASP A 120 -11.04 -16.17 2.97
N ASP A 121 -11.49 -14.98 2.56
CA ASP A 121 -12.09 -14.77 1.24
C ASP A 121 -11.08 -14.99 0.09
N VAL A 122 -11.60 -15.38 -1.08
CA VAL A 122 -10.78 -15.49 -2.30
C VAL A 122 -10.43 -14.09 -2.81
N GLY A 123 -9.14 -13.75 -2.72
CA GLY A 123 -8.57 -12.54 -3.29
C GLY A 123 -7.96 -12.75 -4.67
N GLN A 124 -7.48 -11.64 -5.25
CA GLN A 124 -6.53 -11.67 -6.36
C GLN A 124 -5.21 -12.32 -5.96
N THR A 125 -4.78 -13.28 -6.75
CA THR A 125 -3.51 -14.00 -6.57
C THR A 125 -2.52 -13.67 -7.69
N GLY A 126 -1.23 -13.66 -7.39
CA GLY A 126 -0.18 -13.50 -8.39
C GLY A 126 0.18 -12.04 -8.66
N ARG A 127 0.78 -11.76 -9.82
CA ARG A 127 1.35 -10.42 -10.12
C ARG A 127 0.27 -9.41 -10.51
N TRP A 128 0.16 -8.35 -9.71
CA TRP A 128 -0.81 -7.27 -9.96
C TRP A 128 -0.48 -6.39 -11.17
N THR A 129 0.75 -6.42 -11.69
CA THR A 129 1.15 -5.64 -12.87
C THR A 129 0.22 -5.88 -14.06
N ALA A 130 -0.22 -7.12 -14.28
CA ALA A 130 -1.14 -7.45 -15.37
C ALA A 130 -2.56 -6.91 -15.15
N ALA A 131 -2.96 -6.66 -13.90
CA ALA A 131 -4.29 -6.22 -13.56
C ALA A 131 -4.40 -4.69 -13.38
N PHE A 132 -3.34 -4.03 -12.93
CA PHE A 132 -3.30 -2.56 -12.76
C PHE A 132 -2.67 -1.84 -13.94
N GLY A 133 -1.54 -2.35 -14.45
CA GLY A 133 -0.75 -1.74 -15.51
C GLY A 133 -0.21 -0.36 -15.14
N GLU A 134 0.08 0.44 -16.17
CA GLU A 134 0.48 1.84 -16.03
C GLU A 134 -0.76 2.74 -16.12
N ARG A 135 -0.86 3.72 -15.21
CA ARG A 135 -1.95 4.68 -15.16
C ARG A 135 -1.43 6.08 -14.94
N THR A 136 -2.07 7.07 -15.57
CA THR A 136 -1.79 8.48 -15.30
C THR A 136 -2.46 8.90 -14.00
N ALA A 137 -1.80 9.78 -13.24
CA ALA A 137 -2.39 10.32 -12.00
C ALA A 137 -3.74 11.02 -12.24
N ALA A 138 -3.90 11.69 -13.40
CA ALA A 138 -5.17 12.30 -13.81
C ALA A 138 -6.29 11.27 -14.02
N GLY A 139 -5.96 10.05 -14.45
CA GLY A 139 -6.92 8.96 -14.66
C GLY A 139 -7.48 8.34 -13.37
N LEU A 140 -6.85 8.57 -12.21
CA LEU A 140 -7.28 8.00 -10.93
C LEU A 140 -8.63 8.57 -10.44
N GLY A 141 -9.01 9.77 -10.91
CA GLY A 141 -10.28 10.42 -10.53
C GLY A 141 -11.48 10.07 -11.42
N SER A 142 -11.26 9.40 -12.55
CA SER A 142 -12.36 9.02 -13.45
C SER A 142 -12.94 7.68 -13.00
N PRO A 143 -14.27 7.56 -12.80
CA PRO A 143 -14.87 6.26 -12.53
C PRO A 143 -14.56 5.34 -13.70
N SER A 144 -14.04 4.14 -13.40
CA SER A 144 -14.07 3.03 -14.35
C SER A 144 -15.53 2.84 -14.76
N GLY A 145 -15.82 3.06 -16.05
CA GLY A 145 -17.13 2.86 -16.65
C GLY A 145 -17.57 1.42 -16.65
#